data_AF-A0A962A916-F1
#
_entry.id   AF-A0A962A916-F1
#
_cell.length_a   1.000
_cell.length_b   1.000
_cell.length_c   1.000
_cell.angle_alpha   90.00
_cell.angle_beta   90.00
_cell.angle_gamma   90.00
#
_symmetry.space_group_name_H-M   'P 1'
#
loop_
_entity.id
_entity.type
_entity.pdbx_description
1 polymer ?
#
loop_
_entity_poly.entity_id
_entity_poly.type
_entity_poly.pdbx_seq_one_letter_code
_entity_poly.pdbx_strand_id
1 'polypeptide(L)' 'IPTDDPMFGKGSIREDGRHIHTMYLLTTKTIAESKGDWDWFKVTGTVKPEDAWRPLDKGGCPFIKA' A
#
# COMPACT_ATOMS: atom_id res chain seq x y z
N ILE A 1 -9.33 -11.21 -6.75
CA ILE A 1 -10.27 -10.42 -7.60
C ILE A 1 -9.57 -9.14 -8.03
N PRO A 2 -9.35 -8.87 -9.33
CA PRO A 2 -8.74 -7.61 -9.78
C PRO A 2 -9.59 -6.38 -9.42
N THR A 3 -8.94 -5.25 -9.18
CA THR A 3 -9.59 -3.97 -8.80
C THR A 3 -8.84 -2.78 -9.38
N ASP A 4 -9.54 -1.68 -9.62
CA ASP A 4 -8.96 -0.37 -9.89
C ASP A 4 -9.62 0.65 -8.93
N ASP A 5 -8.91 0.97 -7.84
CA ASP A 5 -9.42 1.78 -6.75
C ASP A 5 -9.06 3.26 -6.94
N PRO A 6 -9.98 4.23 -6.72
CA PRO A 6 -9.69 5.65 -6.90
C PRO A 6 -8.54 6.19 -6.03
N MET A 7 -8.28 5.58 -4.88
CA MET A 7 -7.24 5.99 -3.93
C MET A 7 -5.96 5.18 -4.09
N PHE A 8 -6.07 3.88 -4.30
CA PHE A 8 -4.93 2.96 -4.32
C PHE A 8 -4.53 2.45 -5.71
N GLY A 9 -5.30 2.79 -6.73
CA GLY A 9 -5.10 2.37 -8.11
C GLY A 9 -5.30 0.88 -8.33
N LYS A 10 -4.58 0.34 -9.31
CA LYS A 10 -4.69 -1.06 -9.70
C LYS A 10 -4.14 -1.99 -8.62
N GLY A 11 -4.91 -3.03 -8.34
CA GLY A 11 -4.56 -4.05 -7.35
C GLY A 11 -5.45 -5.28 -7.47
N SER A 12 -5.48 -6.07 -6.39
CA SER A 12 -6.40 -7.20 -6.29
C SER A 12 -6.83 -7.49 -4.86
N ILE A 13 -8.07 -7.92 -4.67
CA ILE A 13 -8.52 -8.52 -3.40
C ILE A 13 -8.01 -9.97 -3.36
N ARG A 14 -7.15 -10.27 -2.39
CA ARG A 14 -6.65 -11.61 -2.07
C ARG A 14 -7.71 -12.39 -1.31
N GLU A 15 -7.58 -13.71 -1.27
CA GLU A 15 -8.56 -14.62 -0.64
C GLU A 15 -8.86 -14.31 0.84
N ASP A 16 -7.92 -13.73 1.58
CA ASP A 16 -8.10 -13.28 2.97
C ASP A 16 -8.89 -11.95 3.06
N GLY A 17 -9.44 -11.45 1.95
CA GLY A 17 -10.16 -10.19 1.84
C GLY A 17 -9.26 -8.95 1.80
N ARG A 18 -7.93 -9.12 1.81
CA ARG A 18 -6.99 -7.99 1.78
C ARG A 18 -6.89 -7.42 0.37
N HIS A 19 -6.98 -6.10 0.23
CA HIS A 19 -6.59 -5.43 -1.01
C HIS A 19 -5.06 -5.35 -1.09
N ILE A 20 -4.52 -5.95 -2.14
CA ILE A 20 -3.09 -6.03 -2.43
C ILE A 20 -2.78 -4.98 -3.50
N HIS A 21 -2.12 -3.92 -3.06
CA HIS A 21 -1.68 -2.79 -3.89
C HIS A 21 -0.23 -2.39 -3.54
N THR A 22 0.34 -1.53 -4.37
CA THR A 22 1.65 -0.91 -4.15
C THR A 22 1.62 -0.03 -2.90
N MET A 23 2.72 0.02 -2.15
CA MET A 23 2.90 0.94 -1.03
C MET A 23 4.03 1.93 -1.33
N TYR A 24 3.95 3.13 -0.77
CA TYR A 24 4.99 4.15 -0.94
C TYR A 24 5.68 4.45 0.39
N LEU A 25 7.00 4.55 0.36
CA LEU A 25 7.77 5.12 1.45
C LEU A 25 7.76 6.64 1.28
N LEU A 26 7.35 7.33 2.35
CA LEU A 26 7.24 8.78 2.37
C LEU A 26 8.26 9.37 3.33
N THR A 27 8.79 10.53 2.96
CA THR A 27 9.65 11.34 3.83
C THR A 27 9.08 12.74 3.92
N THR A 28 9.02 13.27 5.13
CA THR A 28 8.56 14.64 5.38
C THR A 28 9.47 15.63 4.66
N LYS A 29 8.85 16.56 3.94
CA LYS A 29 9.53 17.68 3.30
C LYS A 29 10.07 18.64 4.35
N THR A 30 11.17 19.31 4.02
CA THR A 30 11.63 20.49 4.76
C THR A 30 10.69 21.69 4.51
N ILE A 31 10.78 22.71 5.36
CA ILE A 31 9.97 23.94 5.22
C ILE A 31 10.20 24.58 3.84
N ALA A 32 11.44 24.58 3.34
CA ALA A 32 11.78 25.16 2.04
C ALA A 32 11.28 24.34 0.84
N GLU A 33 11.00 23.04 1.02
CA GLU A 33 10.49 22.16 -0.04
C GLU A 33 8.95 22.18 -0.15
N SER A 34 8.24 22.56 0.92
CA SER A 34 6.78 22.57 0.96
C SER A 34 6.22 23.80 0.25
N LYS A 35 5.24 23.58 -0.64
CA LYS A 35 4.66 24.63 -1.49
C LYS A 35 3.32 25.17 -1.01
N GLY A 36 2.83 24.72 0.14
CA GLY A 36 1.54 25.13 0.69
C GLY A 36 0.83 23.98 1.39
N ASP A 37 -0.45 24.19 1.67
CA ASP A 37 -1.26 23.22 2.39
C ASP A 37 -1.26 21.85 1.71
N TRP A 38 -1.20 20.80 2.54
CA TRP A 38 -1.18 19.39 2.14
C TRP A 38 0.07 18.91 1.38
N ASP A 39 1.07 19.79 1.15
CA ASP A 39 2.33 19.43 0.49
C ASP A 39 3.43 19.01 1.47
N TRP A 40 3.23 17.90 2.17
CA TRP A 40 4.07 17.50 3.31
C TRP A 40 5.10 16.42 3.02
N PHE A 41 4.87 15.60 1.99
CA PHE A 41 5.68 14.40 1.78
C PHE A 41 6.28 14.35 0.38
N LYS A 42 7.45 13.72 0.28
CA LYS A 42 8.00 13.23 -0.97
C LYS A 42 8.07 11.71 -0.94
N VAL A 43 7.79 11.07 -2.07
CA VAL A 43 7.96 9.63 -2.24
C VAL A 43 9.46 9.34 -2.37
N THR A 44 9.98 8.51 -1.46
CA THR A 44 11.39 8.11 -1.45
C THR A 44 11.58 6.64 -1.81
N GLY A 45 10.50 5.87 -1.92
CA GLY A 45 10.55 4.49 -2.37
C GLY A 45 9.18 3.96 -2.73
N THR A 46 9.19 2.90 -3.53
CA THR A 46 7.99 2.14 -3.92
C THR A 46 8.20 0.70 -3.49
N VAL A 47 7.28 0.18 -2.68
CA VAL A 47 7.27 -1.21 -2.22
C VAL A 47 6.26 -1.96 -3.06
N LYS A 48 6.72 -3.01 -3.73
CA LYS A 48 5.86 -3.83 -4.57
C LYS A 48 4.81 -4.55 -3.72
N PRO A 49 3.62 -4.84 -4.27
CA PRO A 49 2.56 -5.50 -3.51
C PRO A 49 3.02 -6.81 -2.86
N GLU A 50 3.79 -7.64 -3.56
CA GLU A 50 4.31 -8.91 -3.03
C GLU A 50 5.18 -8.78 -1.76
N ASP A 51 5.85 -7.64 -1.58
CA ASP A 51 6.74 -7.36 -0.46
C ASP A 51 6.08 -6.51 0.64
N ALA A 52 5.04 -5.75 0.27
CA ALA A 52 4.38 -4.79 1.17
C ALA A 52 3.44 -5.45 2.18
N TRP A 53 2.90 -6.62 1.84
CA TRP A 53 1.86 -7.29 2.63
C TRP A 53 2.39 -8.56 3.28
N ARG A 54 1.84 -8.88 4.45
CA ARG A 54 2.16 -10.13 5.13
C ARG A 54 1.84 -11.32 4.22
N PRO A 55 2.72 -12.33 4.15
CA PRO A 55 2.43 -13.61 3.53
C PRO A 55 1.10 -14.19 4.04
N LEU A 56 0.36 -14.80 3.12
CA LEU A 56 -1.00 -15.28 3.35
C LEU A 56 -1.07 -16.36 4.44
N ASP A 57 -0.12 -17.29 4.41
CA ASP A 57 0.10 -18.37 5.39
C ASP A 57 0.43 -17.85 6.80
N LYS A 58 0.92 -16.61 6.91
CA LYS A 58 1.22 -15.94 8.18
C LYS A 58 0.11 -14.97 8.61
N GLY A 59 -0.99 -14.92 7.86
CA GLY A 59 -2.10 -13.98 8.07
C GLY A 59 -3.04 -14.34 9.21
N GLY A 60 -3.17 -15.63 9.53
CA GLY A 60 -4.06 -16.13 10.59
C GLY A 60 -5.56 -15.97 10.29
N CYS A 61 -5.94 -15.82 9.03
CA CYS A 61 -7.35 -15.72 8.64
C CYS A 61 -8.03 -17.09 8.80
N PRO A 62 -9.09 -17.24 9.62
CA PRO A 62 -9.72 -18.54 9.88
C PRO A 62 -10.44 -19.14 8.67
N PHE A 63 -10.68 -18.32 7.63
CA PHE A 63 -11.30 -18.76 6.39
C PHE A 63 -10.29 -19.18 5.32
N ILE A 64 -9.00 -18.93 5.55
CA ILE A 64 -7.92 -19.40 4.69
C ILE A 64 -7.37 -20.68 5.30
N LYS A 65 -7.53 -21.78 4.58
CA LYS A 65 -6.93 -23.05 4.98
C LYS A 65 -5.42 -22.92 4.80
N ALA A 66 -4.70 -23.02 5.91
CA ALA A 66 -3.24 -23.14 5.92
C ALA A 66 -2.80 -24.45 5.26
#